data_AF-A0A7J7TI32-F1
#
_entry.id   AF-A0A7J7TI32-F1
#
_cell.length_a   1.000
_cell.length_b   1.000
_cell.length_c   1.000
_cell.angle_alpha   90.00
_cell.angle_beta   90.00
_cell.angle_gamma   90.00
#
_symmetry.space_group_name_H-M   'P 1'
#
loop_
_entity.id
_entity.type
_entity.pdbx_description
1 polymer ?
#
loop_
_entity_poly.entity_id
_entity_poly.type
_entity_poly.pdbx_seq_one_letter_code
_entity_poly.pdbx_strand_id
1 'polypeptide(L)'
;MSEKNQMDTFADFDTMTDRLLDEIIQHIQLYSLSIARISFIGHSLGNIIIRSVLTRPRFRYYLSKLHTFLSLSGPHLGTLYNNSTLVSTGLWLMQKLKKSGSLLQLTFRDNADLRKCFLYQLSQKTGLQYFKNVVLVASPQDRYVPFHSARIEMCKTALKDRHTGPVYAEMINNLLRPLVEAKDCTLIRHNVFHALPNTANTLIGRAAHIAVLDSELFLEKFFLVVGLNYFK
;
A
#
# COMPACT_ATOMS: atom_id res chain seq x y z
N MET A 1 -15.40 0.47 -0.53
CA MET A 1 -14.45 -0.64 -0.26
C MET A 1 -14.62 -1.64 -1.39
N SER A 2 -13.54 -2.22 -1.95
CA SER A 2 -13.68 -3.15 -3.10
C SER A 2 -14.57 -4.34 -2.72
N GLU A 3 -15.69 -4.51 -3.40
CA GLU A 3 -16.64 -5.59 -3.11
C GLU A 3 -16.10 -6.94 -3.59
N LYS A 4 -15.46 -6.96 -4.76
CA LYS A 4 -14.96 -8.21 -5.37
C LYS A 4 -13.80 -8.85 -4.60
N ASN A 5 -13.07 -8.07 -3.80
CA ASN A 5 -11.96 -8.58 -2.99
C ASN A 5 -12.33 -8.85 -1.53
N GLN A 6 -13.55 -8.52 -1.07
CA GLN A 6 -13.97 -8.76 0.31
C GLN A 6 -14.03 -10.24 0.68
N MET A 7 -14.50 -11.08 -0.25
CA MET A 7 -14.79 -12.49 0.03
C MET A 7 -13.56 -13.41 -0.09
N ASP A 8 -12.49 -12.95 -0.73
CA ASP A 8 -11.30 -13.74 -0.98
C ASP A 8 -10.04 -12.86 -1.04
N THR A 9 -9.52 -12.51 0.14
CA THR A 9 -8.23 -11.82 0.29
C THR A 9 -7.03 -12.75 0.23
N PHE A 10 -7.25 -14.07 0.04
CA PHE A 10 -6.19 -15.08 0.06
C PHE A 10 -5.59 -15.33 -1.33
N ALA A 11 -6.27 -14.89 -2.39
CA ALA A 11 -5.72 -14.85 -3.75
C ALA A 11 -4.40 -14.05 -3.84
N ASP A 12 -3.66 -14.25 -4.93
CA ASP A 12 -2.50 -13.43 -5.26
C ASP A 12 -2.90 -12.01 -5.69
N PHE A 13 -1.92 -11.10 -5.68
CA PHE A 13 -2.14 -9.71 -6.05
C PHE A 13 -2.56 -9.55 -7.50
N ASP A 14 -2.12 -10.42 -8.42
CA ASP A 14 -2.54 -10.37 -9.82
C ASP A 14 -4.05 -10.56 -9.93
N THR A 15 -4.58 -11.61 -9.32
CA THR A 15 -6.02 -11.90 -9.28
C THR A 15 -6.80 -10.77 -8.61
N MET A 16 -6.35 -10.27 -7.46
CA MET A 16 -7.02 -9.17 -6.75
C MET A 16 -6.98 -7.86 -7.55
N THR A 17 -5.93 -7.64 -8.34
CA THR A 17 -5.79 -6.50 -9.25
C THR A 17 -6.84 -6.55 -10.33
N ASP A 18 -6.99 -7.69 -10.99
CA ASP A 18 -7.95 -7.84 -12.08
C ASP A 18 -9.40 -7.70 -11.58
N ARG A 19 -9.70 -8.24 -10.39
CA ARG A 19 -10.98 -8.03 -9.70
C ARG A 19 -11.28 -6.54 -9.46
N LEU A 20 -10.33 -5.79 -8.91
CA LEU A 20 -10.50 -4.36 -8.65
C LEU A 20 -10.64 -3.57 -9.96
N LEU A 21 -9.82 -3.88 -10.96
CA LEU A 21 -9.91 -3.26 -12.27
C LEU A 21 -11.29 -3.49 -12.90
N ASP A 22 -11.79 -4.72 -12.88
CA ASP A 22 -13.12 -5.04 -13.41
C ASP A 22 -14.22 -4.29 -12.67
N GLU A 23 -14.13 -4.17 -11.34
CA GLU A 23 -15.04 -3.36 -10.53
C GLU A 23 -15.06 -1.89 -10.98
N ILE A 24 -13.88 -1.29 -11.17
CA ILE A 24 -13.76 0.11 -11.61
C ILE A 24 -14.35 0.30 -13.01
N ILE A 25 -13.97 -0.54 -13.98
CA ILE A 25 -14.43 -0.42 -15.37
C ILE A 25 -15.94 -0.66 -15.45
N GLN A 26 -16.46 -1.66 -14.75
CA GLN A 26 -17.88 -1.96 -14.70
C GLN A 26 -18.67 -0.79 -14.09
N HIS A 27 -18.17 -0.17 -13.02
CA HIS A 27 -18.82 1.00 -12.43
C HIS A 27 -18.89 2.18 -13.41
N ILE A 28 -17.78 2.48 -14.10
CA ILE A 28 -17.74 3.55 -15.11
C ILE A 28 -18.74 3.29 -16.24
N GLN A 29 -18.81 2.05 -16.73
CA GLN A 29 -19.69 1.66 -17.83
C GLN A 29 -21.17 1.66 -17.41
N LEU A 30 -21.49 1.06 -16.27
CA LEU A 30 -22.87 0.91 -15.78
C LEU A 30 -23.54 2.26 -15.54
N TYR A 31 -22.77 3.26 -15.10
CA TYR A 31 -23.27 4.61 -14.86
C TYR A 31 -22.90 5.61 -15.97
N SER A 32 -22.32 5.16 -17.08
CA SER A 32 -21.90 6.00 -18.22
C SER A 32 -21.10 7.24 -17.80
N LEU A 33 -20.17 7.07 -16.86
CA LEU A 33 -19.47 8.19 -16.24
C LEU A 33 -18.44 8.81 -17.20
N SER A 34 -18.51 10.12 -17.38
CA SER A 34 -17.41 10.90 -17.97
C SER A 34 -16.37 11.22 -16.91
N ILE A 35 -15.20 10.59 -17.00
CA ILE A 35 -14.17 10.67 -15.97
C ILE A 35 -13.25 11.88 -16.20
N ALA A 36 -13.48 12.94 -15.42
CA ALA A 36 -12.58 14.08 -15.34
C ALA A 36 -11.37 13.80 -14.41
N ARG A 37 -11.59 13.06 -13.32
CA ARG A 37 -10.61 12.85 -12.25
C ARG A 37 -10.86 11.53 -11.52
N ILE A 38 -9.78 10.83 -11.15
CA ILE A 38 -9.82 9.66 -10.27
C ILE A 38 -8.88 9.88 -9.09
N SER A 39 -9.39 9.63 -7.88
CA SER A 39 -8.55 9.54 -6.69
C SER A 39 -8.76 8.18 -6.03
N PHE A 40 -7.69 7.62 -5.49
CA PHE A 40 -7.69 6.35 -4.80
C PHE A 40 -7.36 6.53 -3.33
N ILE A 41 -8.12 5.85 -2.47
CA ILE A 41 -7.81 5.69 -1.06
C ILE A 41 -7.53 4.21 -0.83
N GLY A 42 -6.30 3.88 -0.48
CA GLY A 42 -5.88 2.51 -0.21
C GLY A 42 -5.60 2.31 1.27
N HIS A 43 -6.06 1.20 1.83
CA HIS A 43 -5.65 0.73 3.16
C HIS A 43 -4.95 -0.62 3.05
N SER A 44 -3.87 -0.79 3.81
CA SER A 44 -3.14 -2.06 3.89
C SER A 44 -2.84 -2.62 2.49
N LEU A 45 -3.25 -3.86 2.20
CA LEU A 45 -3.06 -4.54 0.90
C LEU A 45 -3.69 -3.81 -0.28
N GLY A 46 -4.78 -3.06 -0.05
CA GLY A 46 -5.45 -2.27 -1.09
C GLY A 46 -4.50 -1.30 -1.80
N ASN A 47 -3.47 -0.81 -1.10
CA ASN A 47 -2.44 0.04 -1.68
C ASN A 47 -1.62 -0.66 -2.77
N ILE A 48 -1.31 -1.95 -2.58
CA ILE A 48 -0.56 -2.75 -3.55
C ILE A 48 -1.45 -3.08 -4.74
N ILE A 49 -2.71 -3.43 -4.49
CA ILE A 49 -3.70 -3.71 -5.52
C ILE A 49 -3.90 -2.46 -6.39
N ILE A 50 -4.10 -1.28 -5.79
CA ILE A 50 -4.23 -0.01 -6.53
C ILE A 50 -2.99 0.25 -7.39
N ARG A 51 -1.78 0.14 -6.83
CA ARG A 51 -0.54 0.33 -7.60
C ARG A 51 -0.45 -0.62 -8.78
N SER A 52 -0.83 -1.88 -8.59
CA SER A 52 -0.87 -2.91 -9.63
C SER A 52 -1.92 -2.62 -10.72
N VAL A 53 -3.08 -2.05 -10.36
CA VAL A 53 -4.10 -1.62 -11.34
C VAL A 53 -3.51 -0.59 -12.32
N LEU A 54 -2.68 0.33 -11.85
CA LEU A 54 -2.07 1.38 -12.70
C LEU A 54 -1.19 0.80 -13.81
N THR A 55 -0.70 -0.43 -13.63
CA THR A 55 0.18 -1.09 -14.60
C THR A 55 -0.60 -1.87 -15.66
N ARG A 56 -1.92 -2.01 -15.51
CA ARG A 56 -2.75 -2.82 -16.41
C ARG A 56 -3.07 -2.05 -17.70
N PRO A 57 -2.91 -2.67 -18.89
CA PRO A 57 -3.20 -2.00 -20.16
C PRO A 57 -4.61 -1.41 -20.25
N ARG A 58 -5.62 -2.11 -19.73
CA ARG A 58 -7.02 -1.66 -19.69
C ARG A 58 -7.24 -0.37 -18.87
N PHE A 59 -6.35 -0.05 -17.94
CA PHE A 59 -6.43 1.16 -17.13
C PHE A 59 -5.65 2.34 -17.74
N ARG A 60 -4.83 2.11 -18.78
CA ARG A 60 -3.90 3.10 -19.35
C ARG A 60 -4.58 4.42 -19.74
N TYR A 61 -5.81 4.36 -20.25
CA TYR A 61 -6.59 5.54 -20.64
C TYR A 61 -6.85 6.51 -19.47
N TYR A 62 -6.97 5.98 -18.24
CA TYR A 62 -7.30 6.77 -17.05
C TYR A 62 -6.08 7.35 -16.33
N LEU A 63 -4.85 6.98 -16.73
CA LEU A 63 -3.64 7.45 -16.04
C LEU A 63 -3.52 8.98 -16.03
N SER A 64 -3.91 9.64 -17.12
CA SER A 64 -3.92 11.11 -17.20
C SER A 64 -5.05 11.78 -16.40
N LYS A 65 -5.96 10.99 -15.82
CA LYS A 65 -7.06 11.45 -14.96
C LYS A 65 -6.75 11.29 -13.47
N LEU A 66 -5.59 10.75 -13.12
CA LEU A 66 -5.22 10.50 -11.72
C LEU A 66 -4.92 11.80 -10.98
N HIS A 67 -5.44 11.92 -9.76
CA HIS A 67 -5.28 13.14 -8.95
C HIS A 67 -4.67 12.85 -7.60
N THR A 68 -5.31 12.05 -6.76
CA THR A 68 -4.79 11.77 -5.41
C THR A 68 -4.73 10.28 -5.15
N PHE A 69 -3.57 9.83 -4.67
CA PHE A 69 -3.42 8.54 -4.05
C PHE A 69 -3.16 8.74 -2.55
N LEU A 70 -4.17 8.44 -1.73
CA LEU A 70 -4.06 8.44 -0.28
C LEU A 70 -3.80 7.02 0.20
N SER A 71 -2.58 6.77 0.68
CA SER A 71 -2.14 5.48 1.17
C SER A 71 -2.15 5.45 2.69
N LEU A 72 -3.06 4.68 3.28
CA LEU A 72 -3.17 4.45 4.71
C LEU A 72 -2.50 3.11 5.05
N SER A 73 -1.38 3.14 5.79
CA SER A 73 -0.64 1.93 6.20
C SER A 73 -0.34 0.95 5.05
N GLY A 74 0.13 1.43 3.89
CA GLY A 74 0.39 0.57 2.73
C GLY A 74 1.75 -0.13 2.78
N PRO A 75 1.86 -1.48 2.72
CA PRO A 75 3.15 -2.18 2.76
C PRO A 75 3.91 -2.11 1.42
N HIS A 76 4.24 -0.89 0.95
CA HIS A 76 4.76 -0.63 -0.40
C HIS A 76 6.06 -1.35 -0.74
N LEU A 77 6.83 -1.71 0.29
CA LEU A 77 8.10 -2.44 0.22
C LEU A 77 7.99 -3.83 0.89
N GLY A 78 6.77 -4.33 1.09
CA GLY A 78 6.46 -5.58 1.77
C GLY A 78 6.84 -5.58 3.25
N THR A 79 7.17 -6.76 3.77
CA THR A 79 7.40 -7.00 5.21
C THR A 79 8.81 -7.50 5.55
N LEU A 80 9.78 -7.37 4.63
CA LEU A 80 11.16 -7.87 4.76
C LEU A 80 11.86 -7.48 6.09
N TYR A 81 11.63 -6.27 6.59
CA TYR A 81 12.25 -5.77 7.83
C TYR A 81 11.20 -5.48 8.91
N ASN A 82 10.21 -6.36 9.07
CA ASN A 82 9.24 -6.21 10.16
C ASN A 82 9.91 -6.42 11.53
N ASN A 83 9.77 -5.43 12.42
CA ASN A 83 10.36 -5.43 13.75
C ASN A 83 9.52 -6.23 14.79
N SER A 84 8.36 -6.75 14.42
CA SER A 84 7.46 -7.48 15.33
C SER A 84 7.59 -8.99 15.17
N THR A 85 8.31 -9.64 16.09
CA THR A 85 8.50 -11.10 16.09
C THR A 85 7.18 -11.88 16.22
N LEU A 86 6.23 -11.38 17.00
CA LEU A 86 4.91 -12.00 17.15
C LEU A 86 4.11 -11.97 15.85
N VAL A 87 4.14 -10.83 15.15
CA VAL A 87 3.43 -10.66 13.88
C VAL A 87 4.11 -11.47 12.78
N SER A 88 5.45 -11.53 12.74
CA SER A 88 6.16 -12.35 11.77
C SER A 88 5.90 -13.86 11.98
N THR A 89 5.82 -14.33 13.22
CA THR A 89 5.39 -15.70 13.55
C THR A 89 3.93 -15.96 13.14
N GLY A 90 3.02 -15.02 13.41
CA GLY A 90 1.61 -15.12 13.00
C GLY A 90 1.44 -15.17 11.48
N LEU A 91 2.16 -14.31 10.74
CA LEU A 91 2.18 -14.31 9.27
C LEU A 91 2.72 -15.62 8.72
N TRP A 92 3.80 -16.15 9.29
CA TRP A 92 4.35 -17.45 8.92
C TRP A 92 3.34 -18.59 9.13
N LEU A 93 2.63 -18.58 10.27
CA LEU A 93 1.60 -19.58 10.56
C LEU A 93 0.42 -19.47 9.59
N MET A 94 -0.05 -18.26 9.30
CA MET A 94 -1.11 -18.02 8.33
C MET A 94 -0.71 -18.43 6.91
N GLN A 95 0.52 -18.19 6.49
CA GLN A 95 1.03 -18.67 5.20
C GLN A 95 0.97 -20.19 5.12
N LYS A 96 1.43 -20.88 6.17
CA LYS A 96 1.45 -22.34 6.23
C LYS A 96 0.04 -22.95 6.26
N LEU A 97 -0.89 -22.31 6.95
CA LEU A 97 -2.25 -22.84 7.16
C LEU A 97 -3.25 -22.44 6.07
N LYS A 98 -3.12 -21.24 5.48
CA LYS A 98 -4.12 -20.65 4.57
C LYS A 98 -3.65 -20.55 3.11
N LYS A 99 -2.40 -20.92 2.80
CA LYS A 99 -1.82 -20.90 1.43
C LYS A 99 -2.08 -19.58 0.68
N SER A 100 -1.97 -18.45 1.36
CA SER A 100 -2.30 -17.15 0.78
C SER A 100 -1.21 -16.68 -0.20
N GLY A 101 -1.59 -16.47 -1.47
CA GLY A 101 -0.70 -15.97 -2.52
C GLY A 101 -0.20 -14.56 -2.22
N SER A 102 -1.11 -13.66 -1.81
CA SER A 102 -0.77 -12.29 -1.43
C SER A 102 0.20 -12.22 -0.25
N LEU A 103 0.06 -13.08 0.77
CA LEU A 103 1.01 -13.13 1.88
C LEU A 103 2.40 -13.62 1.45
N LEU A 104 2.48 -14.58 0.52
CA LEU A 104 3.76 -15.02 -0.04
C LEU A 104 4.44 -13.85 -0.79
N GLN A 105 3.69 -13.13 -1.63
CA GLN A 105 4.19 -11.97 -2.36
C GLN A 105 4.60 -10.82 -1.44
N LEU A 106 3.88 -10.56 -0.36
CA LEU A 106 4.22 -9.54 0.65
C LEU A 106 5.53 -9.83 1.40
N THR A 107 5.80 -11.12 1.64
CA THR A 107 6.97 -11.59 2.37
C THR A 107 8.13 -12.00 1.47
N PHE A 108 8.02 -11.75 0.15
CA PHE A 108 9.04 -12.14 -0.84
C PHE A 108 9.35 -13.64 -0.82
N ARG A 109 8.30 -14.46 -0.77
CA ARG A 109 8.38 -15.93 -0.75
C ARG A 109 7.67 -16.58 -1.95
N ASP A 110 7.19 -15.77 -2.87
CA ASP A 110 6.60 -16.17 -4.16
C ASP A 110 7.67 -16.53 -5.21
N ASN A 111 8.93 -16.17 -4.98
CA ASN A 111 10.07 -16.57 -5.81
C ASN A 111 11.34 -16.76 -4.96
N ALA A 112 12.28 -17.58 -5.43
CA ALA A 112 13.58 -17.75 -4.80
C ALA A 112 14.53 -16.54 -5.03
N ASP A 113 14.40 -15.89 -6.18
CA ASP A 113 15.10 -14.64 -6.50
C ASP A 113 14.23 -13.44 -6.13
N LEU A 114 14.68 -12.63 -5.17
CA LEU A 114 13.98 -11.45 -4.70
C LEU A 114 13.64 -10.46 -5.82
N ARG A 115 14.46 -10.39 -6.87
CA ARG A 115 14.21 -9.50 -8.03
C ARG A 115 13.16 -10.05 -8.98
N LYS A 116 12.74 -11.31 -8.80
CA LYS A 116 11.63 -11.94 -9.52
C LYS A 116 10.35 -12.01 -8.70
N CYS A 117 10.39 -11.66 -7.41
CA CYS A 117 9.21 -11.51 -6.58
C CYS A 117 8.29 -10.39 -7.11
N PHE A 118 6.99 -10.60 -6.95
CA PHE A 118 5.94 -9.68 -7.41
C PHE A 118 6.18 -8.24 -6.96
N LEU A 119 6.45 -8.01 -5.66
CA LEU A 119 6.62 -6.66 -5.13
C LEU A 119 7.84 -5.93 -5.72
N TYR A 120 8.93 -6.65 -5.97
CA TYR A 120 10.09 -6.06 -6.64
C TYR A 120 9.73 -5.66 -8.07
N GLN A 121 9.12 -6.57 -8.84
CA GLN A 121 8.71 -6.28 -10.23
C GLN A 121 7.71 -5.12 -10.29
N LEU A 122 6.76 -5.06 -9.35
CA LEU A 122 5.82 -3.95 -9.23
C LEU A 122 6.51 -2.63 -8.88
N SER A 123 7.60 -2.65 -8.10
CA SER A 123 8.37 -1.42 -7.81
C SER A 123 8.95 -0.79 -9.07
N GLN A 124 9.32 -1.60 -10.07
CA GLN A 124 9.88 -1.15 -11.35
C GLN A 124 8.83 -0.56 -12.29
N LYS A 125 7.54 -0.74 -12.00
CA LYS A 125 6.46 -0.23 -12.85
C LYS A 125 6.19 1.24 -12.54
N THR A 126 5.93 2.00 -13.60
CA THR A 126 5.40 3.36 -13.48
C THR A 126 3.97 3.34 -12.96
N GLY A 127 3.51 4.45 -12.38
CA GLY A 127 2.15 4.60 -11.91
C GLY A 127 1.96 5.79 -10.96
N LEU A 128 2.75 5.82 -9.88
CA LEU A 128 2.56 6.81 -8.82
C LEU A 128 2.82 8.25 -9.30
N GLN A 129 3.73 8.45 -10.25
CA GLN A 129 4.06 9.77 -10.78
C GLN A 129 2.94 10.42 -11.59
N TYR A 130 1.90 9.68 -11.96
CA TYR A 130 0.76 10.22 -12.69
C TYR A 130 -0.25 10.92 -11.77
N PHE A 131 -0.14 10.74 -10.44
CA PHE A 131 -0.97 11.48 -9.50
C PHE A 131 -0.41 12.88 -9.25
N LYS A 132 -1.29 13.85 -9.07
CA LYS A 132 -0.93 15.17 -8.54
C LYS A 132 -0.42 15.09 -7.10
N ASN A 133 -1.06 14.25 -6.28
CA ASN A 133 -0.75 14.08 -4.86
C ASN A 133 -0.59 12.59 -4.51
N VAL A 134 0.58 12.21 -4.01
CA VAL A 134 0.84 10.91 -3.38
C VAL A 134 1.00 11.14 -1.88
N VAL A 135 -0.03 10.78 -1.11
CA VAL A 135 -0.09 11.01 0.34
C VAL A 135 0.12 9.68 1.06
N LEU A 136 1.25 9.52 1.74
CA LEU A 136 1.58 8.33 2.53
C LEU A 136 1.32 8.61 4.01
N VAL A 137 0.37 7.89 4.59
CA VAL A 137 0.00 8.01 6.01
C VAL A 137 0.45 6.75 6.73
N ALA A 138 1.29 6.92 7.74
CA ALA A 138 1.86 5.81 8.48
C ALA A 138 1.85 6.09 9.99
N SER A 139 1.66 5.03 10.78
CA SER A 139 1.80 5.10 12.24
C SER A 139 3.01 4.29 12.71
N PRO A 140 3.92 4.85 13.53
CA PRO A 140 4.97 4.06 14.18
C PRO A 140 4.42 2.99 15.13
N GLN A 141 3.14 3.09 15.52
CA GLN A 141 2.46 2.13 16.39
C GLN A 141 1.88 0.94 15.61
N ASP A 142 1.86 0.99 14.27
CA ASP A 142 1.47 -0.12 13.41
C ASP A 142 2.56 -1.21 13.44
N ARG A 143 2.20 -2.39 13.94
CA ARG A 143 3.10 -3.55 13.99
C ARG A 143 2.86 -4.56 12.87
N TYR A 144 1.84 -4.34 12.03
CA TYR A 144 1.51 -5.20 10.89
C TYR A 144 2.30 -4.77 9.67
N VAL A 145 2.27 -3.47 9.37
CA VAL A 145 3.00 -2.88 8.27
C VAL A 145 4.23 -2.15 8.80
N PRO A 146 5.45 -2.51 8.37
CA PRO A 146 6.64 -1.78 8.81
C PRO A 146 6.52 -0.30 8.46
N PHE A 147 6.75 0.58 9.43
CA PHE A 147 6.58 2.03 9.28
C PHE A 147 7.35 2.60 8.07
N HIS A 148 8.58 2.14 7.86
CA HIS A 148 9.40 2.54 6.71
C HIS A 148 8.86 2.01 5.37
N SER A 149 8.20 0.85 5.37
CA SER A 149 7.49 0.30 4.19
C SER A 149 6.28 1.17 3.83
N ALA A 150 5.51 1.59 4.84
CA ALA A 150 4.38 2.54 4.67
C ALA A 150 4.77 3.88 4.08
N ARG A 151 6.01 4.32 4.33
CA ARG A 151 6.54 5.62 3.90
C ARG A 151 7.42 5.55 2.66
N ILE A 152 7.70 4.36 2.13
CA ILE A 152 8.67 4.14 1.06
C ILE A 152 10.02 4.75 1.48
N GLU A 153 10.57 4.27 2.58
CA GLU A 153 11.79 4.78 3.20
C GLU A 153 12.75 3.65 3.57
N MET A 154 14.03 4.02 3.63
CA MET A 154 15.10 3.14 4.10
C MET A 154 14.98 2.91 5.61
N CYS A 155 15.42 1.74 6.10
CA CYS A 155 15.52 1.46 7.53
C CYS A 155 16.94 1.07 7.95
N LYS A 156 17.25 1.24 9.25
CA LYS A 156 18.58 0.97 9.80
C LYS A 156 19.02 -0.49 9.61
N THR A 157 18.08 -1.43 9.66
CA THR A 157 18.36 -2.86 9.46
C THR A 157 18.74 -3.13 8.00
N ALA A 158 17.99 -2.59 7.04
CA ALA A 158 18.28 -2.73 5.62
C ALA A 158 19.65 -2.13 5.23
N LEU A 159 20.05 -1.02 5.85
CA LEU A 159 21.38 -0.41 5.61
C LEU A 159 22.56 -1.32 6.01
N LYS A 160 22.34 -2.22 6.96
CA LYS A 160 23.38 -3.15 7.45
C LYS A 160 23.33 -4.51 6.76
N ASP A 161 22.24 -4.80 6.05
CA ASP A 161 22.02 -6.05 5.36
C ASP A 161 22.71 -6.03 3.98
N ARG A 162 23.74 -6.86 3.82
CA ARG A 162 24.50 -6.95 2.57
C ARG A 162 23.81 -7.79 1.49
N HIS A 163 22.80 -8.59 1.85
CA HIS A 163 22.14 -9.52 0.95
C HIS A 163 20.80 -8.97 0.46
N THR A 164 19.88 -8.65 1.37
CA THR A 164 18.54 -8.15 1.04
C THR A 164 18.49 -6.62 0.99
N GLY A 165 19.43 -5.93 1.66
CA GLY A 165 19.50 -4.47 1.70
C GLY A 165 19.60 -3.80 0.33
N PRO A 166 20.47 -4.26 -0.60
CA PRO A 166 20.57 -3.70 -1.95
C PRO A 166 19.25 -3.79 -2.73
N VAL A 167 18.55 -4.94 -2.66
CA VAL A 167 17.25 -5.12 -3.33
C VAL A 167 16.21 -4.15 -2.76
N TYR A 168 16.23 -3.95 -1.44
CA TYR A 168 15.34 -3.00 -0.78
C TYR A 168 15.60 -1.55 -1.22
N ALA A 169 16.87 -1.16 -1.34
CA ALA A 169 17.29 0.14 -1.82
C ALA A 169 16.86 0.38 -3.28
N GLU A 170 17.03 -0.64 -4.14
CA GLU A 170 16.56 -0.60 -5.53
C GLU A 170 15.04 -0.34 -5.59
N MET A 171 14.25 -1.05 -4.79
CA MET A 171 12.79 -0.85 -4.77
C MET A 171 12.38 0.56 -4.31
N ILE A 172 13.05 1.11 -3.30
CA ILE A 172 12.83 2.49 -2.86
C ILE A 172 13.14 3.45 -4.01
N ASN A 173 14.27 3.27 -4.68
CA ASN A 173 14.67 4.13 -5.79
C ASN A 173 13.69 4.01 -6.97
N ASN A 174 13.26 2.80 -7.33
CA ASN A 174 12.29 2.58 -8.40
C ASN A 174 10.98 3.32 -8.14
N LEU A 175 10.54 3.42 -6.88
CA LEU A 175 9.32 4.11 -6.50
C LEU A 175 9.48 5.62 -6.38
N LEU A 176 10.57 6.09 -5.74
CA LEU A 176 10.74 7.50 -5.43
C LEU A 176 11.30 8.31 -6.60
N ARG A 177 12.20 7.73 -7.41
CA ARG A 177 12.84 8.48 -8.49
C ARG A 177 11.82 9.06 -9.48
N PRO A 178 10.84 8.29 -10.01
CA PRO A 178 9.84 8.86 -10.91
C PRO A 178 8.94 9.92 -10.26
N LEU A 179 8.70 9.83 -8.94
CA LEU A 179 7.93 10.81 -8.19
C LEU A 179 8.67 12.13 -8.07
N VAL A 180 9.98 12.08 -7.77
CA VAL A 180 10.83 13.27 -7.64
C VAL A 180 11.07 13.95 -8.98
N GLU A 181 11.18 13.16 -10.07
CA GLU A 181 11.39 13.69 -11.42
C GLU A 181 10.10 14.28 -12.04
N ALA A 182 8.92 13.95 -11.52
CA ALA A 182 7.65 14.44 -12.04
C ALA A 182 7.34 15.87 -11.57
N LYS A 183 7.19 16.80 -12.53
CA LYS A 183 6.96 18.23 -12.25
C LYS A 183 5.65 18.53 -11.52
N ASP A 184 4.60 17.78 -11.82
CA ASP A 184 3.25 18.02 -11.31
C ASP A 184 2.82 17.00 -10.25
N CYS A 185 3.78 16.30 -9.63
CA CYS A 185 3.54 15.30 -8.59
C CYS A 185 4.12 15.76 -7.25
N THR A 186 3.31 15.76 -6.21
CA THR A 186 3.75 16.05 -4.84
C THR A 186 3.71 14.78 -4.00
N LEU A 187 4.83 14.42 -3.39
CA LEU A 187 4.92 13.35 -2.39
C LEU A 187 4.79 13.95 -0.98
N ILE A 188 3.75 13.54 -0.26
CA ILE A 188 3.48 13.96 1.13
C ILE A 188 3.56 12.75 2.04
N ARG A 189 4.16 12.91 3.22
CA ARG A 189 4.23 11.86 4.24
C ARG A 189 3.70 12.37 5.57
N HIS A 190 2.63 11.77 6.07
CA HIS A 190 2.04 12.07 7.37
C HIS A 190 2.34 10.98 8.39
N ASN A 191 2.68 11.41 9.60
CA ASN A 191 2.83 10.52 10.75
C ASN A 191 1.58 10.61 11.62
N VAL A 192 1.01 9.46 11.96
CA VAL A 192 -0.18 9.37 12.80
C VAL A 192 0.15 8.66 14.09
N PHE A 193 -0.21 9.28 15.20
CA PHE A 193 -0.13 8.70 16.53
C PHE A 193 -1.54 8.57 17.07
N HIS A 194 -1.94 7.34 17.35
CA HIS A 194 -3.23 7.02 17.93
C HIS A 194 -3.11 7.03 19.46
N ALA A 195 -4.04 7.71 20.12
CA ALA A 195 -4.25 7.60 21.56
C ALA A 195 -4.98 6.28 21.84
N LEU A 196 -4.24 5.17 21.83
CA LEU A 196 -4.80 3.84 22.05
C LEU A 196 -4.83 3.51 23.55
N PRO A 197 -5.95 3.01 24.10
CA PRO A 197 -5.99 2.53 25.47
C PRO A 197 -5.05 1.33 25.64
N ASN A 198 -4.47 1.12 26.81
CA ASN A 198 -3.59 -0.02 27.09
C ASN A 198 -4.40 -1.33 27.17
N THR A 199 -4.62 -1.98 26.03
CA THR A 199 -5.30 -3.28 25.92
C THR A 199 -4.41 -4.30 25.19
N ALA A 200 -4.74 -5.60 25.25
CA ALA A 200 -3.99 -6.65 24.55
C ALA A 200 -3.90 -6.41 23.03
N ASN A 201 -4.91 -5.78 22.41
CA ASN A 201 -4.92 -5.38 21.00
C ASN A 201 -3.88 -4.28 20.68
N THR A 202 -3.57 -3.43 21.66
CA THR A 202 -2.54 -2.38 21.61
C THR A 202 -1.14 -3.00 21.68
N LEU A 203 -1.00 -4.10 22.44
CA LEU A 203 0.26 -4.85 22.54
C LEU A 203 0.63 -5.58 21.24
N ILE A 204 -0.35 -5.96 20.42
CA ILE A 204 -0.13 -6.67 19.15
C ILE A 204 0.07 -5.68 17.98
N GLY A 205 -0.30 -4.40 18.16
CA GLY A 205 -0.23 -3.35 17.13
C GLY A 205 -1.29 -3.46 16.05
N ARG A 206 -2.20 -4.44 16.15
CA ARG A 206 -3.41 -4.56 15.32
C ARG A 206 -4.32 -3.36 15.52
N ALA A 207 -4.40 -2.86 16.76
CA ALA A 207 -5.20 -1.69 17.09
C ALA A 207 -4.78 -0.47 16.26
N ALA A 208 -3.48 -0.18 16.10
CA ALA A 208 -3.02 0.94 15.28
C ALA A 208 -3.25 0.71 13.77
N HIS A 209 -3.05 -0.52 13.28
CA HIS A 209 -3.27 -0.86 11.87
C HIS A 209 -4.73 -0.67 11.44
N ILE A 210 -5.67 -0.99 12.34
CA ILE A 210 -7.11 -0.85 12.12
C ILE A 210 -7.60 0.55 12.48
N ALA A 211 -7.07 1.19 13.53
CA ALA A 211 -7.50 2.50 14.00
C ALA A 211 -7.34 3.62 12.98
N VAL A 212 -6.47 3.48 11.98
CA VAL A 212 -6.38 4.43 10.86
C VAL A 212 -7.67 4.50 10.04
N LEU A 213 -8.52 3.46 10.09
CA LEU A 213 -9.85 3.41 9.48
C LEU A 213 -11.00 3.45 10.51
N ASP A 214 -10.84 2.79 11.65
CA ASP A 214 -11.95 2.63 12.61
C ASP A 214 -12.05 3.80 13.60
N SER A 215 -11.06 4.68 13.66
CA SER A 215 -11.14 5.89 14.49
C SER A 215 -11.82 7.00 13.71
N GLU A 216 -13.14 7.13 13.88
CA GLU A 216 -13.93 8.24 13.32
C GLU A 216 -13.30 9.59 13.64
N LEU A 217 -12.88 9.79 14.90
CA LEU A 217 -12.22 11.02 15.35
C LEU A 217 -10.91 11.31 14.58
N PHE A 218 -10.10 10.28 14.30
CA PHE A 218 -8.90 10.46 13.50
C PHE A 218 -9.26 10.80 12.05
N LEU A 219 -10.17 10.04 11.42
CA LEU A 219 -10.57 10.29 10.04
C LEU A 219 -11.17 11.68 9.88
N GLU A 220 -12.10 12.06 10.76
CA GLU A 220 -12.73 13.37 10.78
C GLU A 220 -11.68 14.47 10.92
N LYS A 221 -10.81 14.40 11.94
CA LYS A 221 -9.75 15.40 12.11
C LYS A 221 -8.78 15.44 10.93
N PHE A 222 -8.34 14.28 10.45
CA PHE A 222 -7.40 14.20 9.34
C PHE A 222 -8.00 14.85 8.09
N PHE A 223 -9.22 14.48 7.71
CA PHE A 223 -9.86 15.03 6.52
C PHE A 223 -10.22 16.51 6.67
N LEU A 224 -10.82 16.92 7.79
CA LEU A 224 -11.21 18.32 8.02
C LEU A 224 -10.00 19.26 8.08
N VAL A 225 -8.89 18.83 8.66
CA VAL A 225 -7.72 19.70 8.87
C VAL A 225 -6.81 19.73 7.64
N VAL A 226 -6.54 18.58 7.00
CA VAL A 226 -5.53 18.51 5.93
C VAL A 226 -5.94 17.65 4.74
N GLY A 227 -6.61 16.53 4.97
CA GLY A 227 -6.87 15.50 3.96
C GLY A 227 -7.69 16.01 2.78
N LEU A 228 -8.74 16.81 3.05
CA LEU A 228 -9.61 17.36 2.00
C LEU A 228 -8.86 18.27 1.02
N ASN A 229 -7.79 18.93 1.44
CA ASN A 229 -7.00 19.80 0.56
C ASN A 229 -6.32 19.02 -0.56
N TYR A 230 -6.04 17.72 -0.38
CA TYR A 230 -5.43 16.91 -1.42
C TYR A 230 -6.41 16.55 -2.54
N PHE A 231 -7.72 16.57 -2.29
CA PHE A 231 -8.75 16.16 -3.26
C PHE A 231 -9.38 17.32 -4.06
N LYS A 232 -9.06 18.57 -3.69
CA LYS A 232 -9.50 19.78 -4.39
C LYS A 232 -8.88 19.90 -5.78
#